data_AF-A0A1C4UJG9-F1
#
_entry.id   AF-A0A1C4UJG9-F1
#
_cell.length_a   1.000
_cell.length_b   1.000
_cell.length_c   1.000
_cell.angle_alpha   90.00
_cell.angle_beta   90.00
_cell.angle_gamma   90.00
#
_symmetry.space_group_name_H-M   'P 1'
#
loop_
_entity.id
_entity.type
_entity.pdbx_description
1 polymer ?
#
loop_
_entity_poly.entity_id
_entity_poly.type
_entity_poly.pdbx_seq_one_letter_code
_entity_poly.pdbx_strand_id
1 'polypeptide(L)'
;MEFPAYLATMPMHAITEIHGEPGLLARFRLEVEAFDEPARERLTAALDLAAELHREDRRVREPYLNHLLRVAIRMMHHYQVRDVDVIVAGLLHDAVEDHPAELAGPSAVRRLQLGAPGAAQGPGAVDPTPAALAELAARFGPRVARLVGAVTNPAYDPGRDRHVQYREHVAASLDREPWARVIKVSDFTDNGVGVIHTVGPKVARSAAKYRPLVPVFRDLIARPDTPLSLPVKRHIFAQLDLAEERFSAILDQPN
;
A
#
# COMPACT_ATOMS: atom_id res chain seq x y z
N MET A 1 -6.82 11.69 24.15
CA MET A 1 -8.23 11.82 23.72
C MET A 1 -8.78 10.41 23.70
N GLU A 2 -9.81 10.13 24.51
CA GLU A 2 -10.47 8.83 24.48
C GLU A 2 -11.39 8.81 23.25
N PHE A 3 -11.20 7.81 22.38
CA PHE A 3 -12.00 7.69 21.16
C PHE A 3 -13.18 6.75 21.40
N PRO A 4 -14.36 7.05 20.85
CA PRO A 4 -15.56 6.28 21.13
C PRO A 4 -15.55 4.92 20.44
N ALA A 5 -16.17 3.91 21.06
CA ALA A 5 -16.23 2.54 20.54
C ALA A 5 -16.90 2.44 19.15
N TYR A 6 -17.77 3.39 18.78
CA TYR A 6 -18.42 3.41 17.46
C TYR A 6 -17.43 3.62 16.29
N LEU A 7 -16.17 4.01 16.56
CA LEU A 7 -15.14 4.05 15.52
C LEU A 7 -14.99 2.70 14.82
N ALA A 8 -15.20 1.58 15.50
CA ALA A 8 -15.12 0.22 14.95
C ALA A 8 -16.10 -0.05 13.79
N THR A 9 -17.18 0.73 13.69
CA THR A 9 -18.21 0.58 12.64
C THR A 9 -18.22 1.74 11.65
N MET A 10 -17.46 2.80 11.92
CA MET A 10 -17.47 4.01 11.13
C MET A 10 -16.67 3.83 9.83
N PRO A 11 -17.13 4.37 8.68
CA PRO A 11 -16.36 4.33 7.44
C PRO A 11 -15.02 5.05 7.59
N MET A 12 -13.92 4.45 7.12
CA MET A 12 -12.57 4.99 7.35
C MET A 12 -12.36 6.40 6.78
N HIS A 13 -12.98 6.75 5.65
CA HIS A 13 -12.90 8.12 5.11
C HIS A 13 -13.66 9.12 6.00
N ALA A 14 -14.77 8.72 6.63
CA ALA A 14 -15.45 9.57 7.60
C ALA A 14 -14.61 9.74 8.88
N ILE A 15 -13.90 8.69 9.34
CA ILE A 15 -12.94 8.81 10.45
C ILE A 15 -11.83 9.79 10.08
N THR A 16 -11.28 9.66 8.87
CA THR A 16 -10.24 10.55 8.35
C THR A 16 -10.72 12.01 8.36
N GLU A 17 -11.95 12.26 7.89
CA GLU A 17 -12.52 13.61 7.80
C GLU A 17 -12.84 14.23 9.16
N ILE A 18 -13.42 13.46 10.09
CA ILE A 18 -13.91 13.98 11.39
C ILE A 18 -12.82 13.97 12.46
N HIS A 19 -11.98 12.93 12.48
CA HIS A 19 -11.02 12.67 13.56
C HIS A 19 -9.56 12.67 13.12
N GLY A 20 -9.29 12.75 11.80
CA GLY A 20 -7.93 12.76 11.26
C GLY A 20 -7.14 11.49 11.55
N GLU A 21 -5.81 11.63 11.50
CA GLU A 21 -4.85 10.57 11.84
C GLU A 21 -5.08 9.97 13.24
N PRO A 22 -5.34 10.76 14.31
CA PRO A 22 -5.63 10.21 15.64
C PRO A 22 -6.81 9.23 15.66
N GLY A 23 -7.87 9.50 14.88
CA GLY A 23 -9.02 8.61 14.77
C GLY A 23 -8.70 7.30 14.06
N LEU A 24 -7.88 7.34 12.99
CA LEU A 24 -7.44 6.13 12.30
C LEU A 24 -6.49 5.29 13.17
N LEU A 25 -5.61 5.92 13.94
CA LEU A 25 -4.76 5.23 14.91
C LEU A 25 -5.61 4.53 15.98
N ALA A 26 -6.64 5.20 16.50
CA ALA A 26 -7.57 4.59 17.45
C ALA A 26 -8.35 3.42 16.82
N ARG A 27 -8.82 3.59 15.58
CA ARG A 27 -9.48 2.50 14.85
C ARG A 27 -8.54 1.30 14.63
N PHE A 28 -7.29 1.54 14.25
CA PHE A 28 -6.29 0.48 14.10
C PHE A 28 -6.06 -0.27 15.41
N ARG A 29 -5.97 0.45 16.55
CA ARG A 29 -5.85 -0.17 17.88
C ARG A 29 -7.01 -1.14 18.19
N LEU A 30 -8.24 -0.74 17.88
CA LEU A 30 -9.41 -1.62 18.03
C LEU A 30 -9.33 -2.88 17.15
N GLU A 31 -8.80 -2.78 15.93
CA GLU A 31 -8.64 -3.95 15.05
C GLU A 31 -7.59 -4.93 15.58
N VAL A 32 -6.50 -4.43 16.16
CA VAL A 32 -5.41 -5.29 16.65
C VAL A 32 -5.72 -5.99 17.98
N GLU A 33 -6.76 -5.57 18.72
CA GLU A 33 -7.23 -6.26 19.94
C GLU A 33 -7.62 -7.73 19.68
N ALA A 34 -7.99 -8.07 18.45
CA ALA A 34 -8.32 -9.43 18.04
C ALA A 34 -7.10 -10.37 17.90
N PHE A 35 -5.88 -9.86 18.07
CA PHE A 35 -4.63 -10.62 17.95
C PHE A 35 -4.01 -10.85 19.33
N ASP A 36 -3.16 -11.86 19.47
CA ASP A 36 -2.41 -12.09 20.71
C ASP A 36 -1.32 -11.02 20.94
N GLU A 37 -0.73 -11.01 22.14
CA GLU A 37 0.24 -9.99 22.53
C GLU A 37 1.47 -9.94 21.60
N PRO A 38 2.15 -11.05 21.24
CA PRO A 38 3.27 -11.01 20.30
C PRO A 38 2.90 -10.48 18.91
N ALA A 39 1.71 -10.81 18.41
CA ALA A 39 1.23 -10.27 17.14
C ALA A 39 0.97 -8.76 17.23
N ARG A 40 0.35 -8.29 18.31
CA ARG A 40 0.12 -6.86 18.54
C ARG A 40 1.43 -6.07 18.64
N GLU A 41 2.44 -6.62 19.28
CA GLU A 41 3.78 -6.02 19.33
C GLU A 41 4.39 -5.87 17.93
N ARG A 42 4.35 -6.93 17.10
CA ARG A 42 4.86 -6.87 15.72
C ARG A 42 4.10 -5.85 14.85
N LEU A 43 2.78 -5.78 14.99
CA LEU A 43 1.94 -4.81 14.27
C LEU A 43 2.24 -3.37 14.71
N THR A 44 2.45 -3.16 16.01
CA THR A 44 2.83 -1.85 16.56
C THR A 44 4.21 -1.43 16.07
N ALA A 45 5.21 -2.33 16.11
CA ALA A 45 6.55 -2.03 15.60
C ALA A 45 6.56 -1.68 14.10
N ALA A 46 5.71 -2.33 13.30
CA ALA A 46 5.55 -2.01 11.88
C ALA A 46 4.89 -0.64 11.67
N LEU A 47 3.86 -0.32 12.46
CA LEU A 47 3.21 0.99 12.44
C LEU A 47 4.19 2.11 12.84
N ASP A 48 5.00 1.90 13.88
CA ASP A 48 5.99 2.87 14.34
C ASP A 48 7.04 3.13 13.26
N LEU A 49 7.51 2.09 12.56
CA LEU A 49 8.42 2.26 11.43
C LEU A 49 7.76 3.03 10.27
N ALA A 50 6.52 2.70 9.92
CA ALA A 50 5.78 3.41 8.87
C ALA A 50 5.58 4.89 9.21
N ALA A 51 5.21 5.19 10.46
CA ALA A 51 5.03 6.55 10.95
C ALA A 51 6.34 7.34 10.96
N GLU A 52 7.46 6.70 11.30
CA GLU A 52 8.80 7.29 11.29
C GLU A 52 9.24 7.69 9.87
N LEU A 53 9.11 6.76 8.91
CA LEU A 53 9.52 6.98 7.52
C LEU A 53 8.65 8.06 6.86
N HIS A 54 7.33 7.95 7.01
CA HIS A 54 6.37 8.81 6.30
C HIS A 54 5.93 10.05 7.10
N ARG A 55 6.65 10.44 8.15
CA ARG A 55 6.28 11.54 9.04
C ARG A 55 6.05 12.88 8.31
N GLU A 56 6.94 13.17 7.36
CA GLU A 56 6.92 14.42 6.59
C GLU A 56 6.09 14.31 5.31
N ASP A 57 5.64 13.09 4.97
CA ASP A 57 4.92 12.86 3.73
C ASP A 57 3.47 13.33 3.82
N ARG A 58 2.98 13.86 2.71
CA ARG A 58 1.60 14.29 2.58
C ARG A 58 0.99 13.71 1.32
N ARG A 59 -0.22 13.17 1.47
CA ARG A 59 -1.07 12.73 0.37
C ARG A 59 -2.16 13.75 0.14
N VAL A 60 -2.01 14.56 -0.92
CA VAL A 60 -2.89 15.70 -1.20
C VAL A 60 -2.88 16.71 -0.04
N ARG A 61 -3.76 16.55 0.96
CA ARG A 61 -3.89 17.42 2.13
C ARG A 61 -3.82 16.67 3.47
N GLU A 62 -3.65 15.35 3.46
CA GLU A 62 -3.58 14.51 4.67
C GLU A 62 -2.18 13.93 4.89
N PRO A 63 -1.80 13.60 6.14
CA PRO A 63 -0.61 12.77 6.41
C PRO A 63 -0.64 11.47 5.61
N TYR A 64 0.50 11.05 5.06
CA TYR A 64 0.56 9.82 4.27
C TYR A 64 0.23 8.57 5.09
N LEU A 65 0.53 8.59 6.40
CA LEU A 65 0.21 7.52 7.34
C LEU A 65 -1.28 7.14 7.32
N ASN A 66 -2.18 8.09 7.04
CA ASN A 66 -3.61 7.80 6.93
C ASN A 66 -3.90 6.73 5.85
N HIS A 67 -3.21 6.78 4.72
CA HIS A 67 -3.36 5.80 3.66
C HIS A 67 -2.94 4.41 4.13
N LEU A 68 -1.76 4.30 4.76
CA LEU A 68 -1.22 3.04 5.26
C LEU A 68 -2.15 2.41 6.32
N LEU A 69 -2.70 3.24 7.21
CA LEU A 69 -3.70 2.82 8.19
C LEU A 69 -4.98 2.30 7.51
N ARG A 70 -5.51 3.01 6.50
CA ARG A 70 -6.71 2.56 5.78
C ARG A 70 -6.48 1.25 5.02
N VAL A 71 -5.29 1.05 4.45
CA VAL A 71 -4.90 -0.20 3.80
C VAL A 71 -4.92 -1.36 4.80
N ALA A 72 -4.26 -1.20 5.96
CA ALA A 72 -4.17 -2.24 6.98
C ALA A 72 -5.52 -2.53 7.65
N ILE A 73 -6.29 -1.49 8.01
CA ILE A 73 -7.64 -1.63 8.60
C ILE A 73 -8.56 -2.36 7.61
N ARG A 74 -8.53 -2.03 6.32
CA ARG A 74 -9.32 -2.73 5.30
C ARG A 74 -8.97 -4.22 5.23
N MET A 75 -7.69 -4.55 5.28
CA MET A 75 -7.24 -5.95 5.26
C MET A 75 -7.76 -6.74 6.47
N MET A 76 -7.63 -6.19 7.68
CA MET A 76 -8.11 -6.85 8.90
C MET A 76 -9.65 -6.94 8.95
N HIS A 77 -10.32 -5.83 8.67
CA HIS A 77 -11.76 -5.69 8.89
C HIS A 77 -12.61 -6.22 7.73
N HIS A 78 -12.36 -5.74 6.52
CA HIS A 78 -13.17 -6.07 5.34
C HIS A 78 -12.70 -7.34 4.65
N TYR A 79 -11.38 -7.56 4.60
CA TYR A 79 -10.81 -8.75 3.96
C TYR A 79 -10.58 -9.91 4.92
N GLN A 80 -10.79 -9.68 6.22
CA GLN A 80 -10.70 -10.69 7.28
C GLN A 80 -9.32 -11.36 7.35
N VAL A 81 -8.27 -10.63 6.98
CA VAL A 81 -6.89 -11.12 7.07
C VAL A 81 -6.49 -11.22 8.54
N ARG A 82 -6.01 -12.40 8.94
CA ARG A 82 -5.45 -12.68 10.29
C ARG A 82 -3.98 -13.06 10.27
N ASP A 83 -3.38 -13.07 9.09
CA ASP A 83 -1.95 -13.33 8.93
C ASP A 83 -1.15 -12.06 9.23
N VAL A 84 -0.40 -12.08 10.34
CA VAL A 84 0.34 -10.93 10.87
C VAL A 84 1.39 -10.42 9.89
N ASP A 85 2.15 -11.30 9.23
CA ASP A 85 3.19 -10.85 8.28
C ASP A 85 2.56 -10.13 7.09
N VAL A 86 1.37 -10.54 6.66
CA VAL A 86 0.65 -9.91 5.54
C VAL A 86 0.17 -8.52 5.93
N ILE A 87 -0.34 -8.34 7.15
CA ILE A 87 -0.78 -7.03 7.65
C ILE A 87 0.43 -6.10 7.87
N VAL A 88 1.54 -6.62 8.41
CA VAL A 88 2.82 -5.89 8.52
C VAL A 88 3.29 -5.45 7.14
N ALA A 89 3.28 -6.34 6.14
CA ALA A 89 3.65 -5.98 4.77
C ALA A 89 2.69 -4.95 4.16
N GLY A 90 1.40 -4.96 4.52
CA GLY A 90 0.43 -3.93 4.13
C GLY A 90 0.74 -2.55 4.73
N LEU A 91 1.14 -2.48 6.00
CA LEU A 91 1.57 -1.23 6.64
C LEU A 91 2.84 -0.65 6.00
N LEU A 92 3.73 -1.52 5.53
CA LEU A 92 5.06 -1.16 5.00
C LEU A 92 5.14 -1.19 3.47
N HIS A 93 4.01 -1.33 2.77
CA HIS A 93 4.00 -1.64 1.33
C HIS A 93 4.69 -0.59 0.46
N ASP A 94 4.60 0.68 0.86
CA ASP A 94 5.23 1.82 0.17
C ASP A 94 6.60 2.20 0.73
N ALA A 95 7.02 1.63 1.87
CA ALA A 95 8.24 2.05 2.56
C ALA A 95 9.51 1.88 1.71
N VAL A 96 9.57 0.81 0.90
CA VAL A 96 10.70 0.54 -0.01
C VAL A 96 10.61 1.37 -1.30
N GLU A 97 9.41 1.79 -1.71
CA GLU A 97 9.24 2.64 -2.90
C GLU A 97 9.58 4.10 -2.58
N ASP A 98 9.11 4.59 -1.43
CA ASP A 98 9.17 6.01 -1.08
C ASP A 98 10.41 6.38 -0.26
N HIS A 99 10.88 5.49 0.63
CA HIS A 99 11.98 5.75 1.58
C HIS A 99 13.06 4.66 1.61
N PRO A 100 13.54 4.14 0.46
CA PRO A 100 14.47 3.02 0.47
C PRO A 100 15.83 3.35 1.11
N ALA A 101 16.31 4.59 1.01
CA ALA A 101 17.61 4.98 1.56
C ALA A 101 17.55 5.11 3.10
N GLU A 102 16.51 5.74 3.60
CA GLU A 102 16.20 5.91 5.02
C GLU A 102 15.98 4.54 5.68
N LEU A 103 15.22 3.65 5.01
CA LEU A 103 14.96 2.30 5.46
C LEU A 103 16.22 1.42 5.48
N ALA A 104 17.08 1.51 4.45
CA ALA A 104 18.34 0.78 4.42
C ALA A 104 19.34 1.24 5.52
N GLY A 105 19.15 2.45 6.06
CA GLY A 105 19.89 2.99 7.18
C GLY A 105 21.30 3.52 6.86
N PRO A 106 21.93 4.24 7.81
CA PRO A 106 23.16 5.00 7.56
C PRO A 106 24.36 4.14 7.12
N SER A 107 24.41 2.89 7.56
CA SER A 107 25.48 1.96 7.22
C SER A 107 25.38 1.43 5.79
N ALA A 108 24.15 1.27 5.26
CA ALA A 108 23.96 0.99 3.84
C ALA A 108 24.30 2.24 3.01
N VAL A 109 23.74 3.41 3.36
CA VAL A 109 24.03 4.69 2.69
C VAL A 109 25.53 4.98 2.64
N ARG A 110 26.27 4.74 3.73
CA ARG A 110 27.74 4.89 3.77
C ARG A 110 28.45 3.88 2.86
N ARG A 111 27.97 2.65 2.71
CA ARG A 111 28.51 1.68 1.75
C ARG A 111 28.21 2.06 0.30
N LEU A 112 27.01 2.59 0.02
CA LEU A 112 26.66 3.15 -1.31
C LEU A 112 27.56 4.34 -1.65
N GLN A 113 27.92 5.16 -0.65
CA GLN A 113 28.82 6.32 -0.81
C GLN A 113 30.32 5.97 -0.89
N LEU A 114 30.78 4.94 -0.16
CA LEU A 114 32.19 4.50 -0.16
C LEU A 114 32.61 3.74 -1.44
N GLY A 115 31.65 3.35 -2.28
CA GLY A 115 31.91 2.69 -3.57
C GLY A 115 32.32 3.62 -4.71
N ALA A 116 32.29 4.95 -4.53
CA ALA A 116 32.64 5.88 -5.60
C ALA A 116 33.22 7.20 -5.05
N PRO A 117 34.54 7.47 -5.22
CA PRO A 117 35.03 8.84 -5.11
C PRO A 117 34.51 9.63 -6.32
N GLY A 118 33.50 10.48 -6.09
CA GLY A 118 33.00 11.45 -7.08
C GLY A 118 31.57 11.23 -7.61
N ALA A 119 30.81 10.24 -7.13
CA ALA A 119 29.42 10.03 -7.57
C ALA A 119 28.42 10.89 -6.80
N ALA A 120 28.52 12.21 -6.95
CA ALA A 120 27.37 13.08 -6.73
C ALA A 120 26.43 12.93 -7.93
N GLN A 121 25.28 12.27 -7.74
CA GLN A 121 24.08 12.36 -8.59
C GLN A 121 24.28 12.05 -10.10
N GLY A 122 25.12 11.06 -10.41
CA GLY A 122 25.27 10.51 -11.76
C GLY A 122 24.58 9.14 -11.95
N PRO A 123 24.54 8.59 -13.18
CA PRO A 123 23.82 7.35 -13.55
C PRO A 123 24.45 6.05 -12.99
N GLY A 124 25.13 6.12 -11.85
CA GLY A 124 25.75 5.00 -11.13
C GLY A 124 25.46 5.02 -9.62
N ALA A 125 24.41 5.72 -9.18
CA ALA A 125 23.92 5.61 -7.81
C ALA A 125 23.43 4.19 -7.55
N VAL A 126 23.98 3.53 -6.53
CA VAL A 126 23.62 2.16 -6.19
C VAL A 126 22.17 2.15 -5.67
N ASP A 127 21.34 1.32 -6.30
CA ASP A 127 19.95 1.12 -5.92
C ASP A 127 19.83 0.71 -4.43
N PRO A 128 19.18 1.52 -3.57
CA PRO A 128 19.01 1.19 -2.15
C PRO A 128 17.95 0.11 -1.90
N THR A 129 17.11 -0.26 -2.88
CA THR A 129 16.00 -1.20 -2.70
C THR A 129 16.43 -2.57 -2.14
N PRO A 130 17.51 -3.23 -2.62
CA PRO A 130 17.95 -4.50 -2.03
C PRO A 130 18.37 -4.38 -0.56
N ALA A 131 18.98 -3.26 -0.17
CA ALA A 131 19.40 -3.02 1.20
C ALA A 131 18.18 -2.72 2.10
N ALA A 132 17.20 -1.98 1.60
CA ALA A 132 15.94 -1.73 2.29
C ALA A 132 15.16 -3.04 2.53
N LEU A 133 15.05 -3.91 1.52
CA LEU A 133 14.42 -5.23 1.65
C LEU A 133 15.17 -6.14 2.63
N ALA A 134 16.51 -6.08 2.65
CA ALA A 134 17.31 -6.81 3.63
C ALA A 134 17.05 -6.32 5.07
N GLU A 135 16.87 -5.01 5.27
CA GLU A 135 16.49 -4.47 6.58
C GLU A 135 15.09 -4.92 7.01
N LEU A 136 14.11 -4.92 6.10
CA LEU A 136 12.79 -5.48 6.40
C LEU A 136 12.85 -6.97 6.74
N ALA A 137 13.69 -7.73 6.04
CA ALA A 137 13.89 -9.15 6.31
C ALA A 137 14.50 -9.37 7.70
N ALA A 138 15.45 -8.52 8.10
CA ALA A 138 16.07 -8.58 9.42
C ALA A 138 15.09 -8.21 10.56
N ARG A 139 14.26 -7.18 10.37
CA ARG A 139 13.32 -6.69 11.40
C ARG A 139 12.04 -7.51 11.51
N PHE A 140 11.45 -7.88 10.38
CA PHE A 140 10.10 -8.47 10.34
C PHE A 140 10.06 -9.86 9.71
N GLY A 141 11.18 -10.36 9.20
CA GLY A 141 11.32 -11.68 8.60
C GLY A 141 11.29 -11.69 7.07
N PRO A 142 11.86 -12.72 6.44
CA PRO A 142 12.03 -12.78 4.99
C PRO A 142 10.70 -12.81 4.21
N ARG A 143 9.63 -13.30 4.85
CA ARG A 143 8.30 -13.33 4.25
C ARG A 143 7.71 -11.93 4.08
N VAL A 144 7.85 -11.07 5.10
CA VAL A 144 7.41 -9.66 5.02
C VAL A 144 8.17 -8.95 3.90
N ALA A 145 9.50 -9.07 3.88
CA ALA A 145 10.32 -8.47 2.82
C ALA A 145 9.91 -8.94 1.42
N ARG A 146 9.64 -10.25 1.24
CA ARG A 146 9.17 -10.79 -0.05
C ARG A 146 7.83 -10.18 -0.47
N LEU A 147 6.87 -10.08 0.45
CA LEU A 147 5.55 -9.50 0.18
C LEU A 147 5.65 -8.02 -0.17
N VAL A 148 6.44 -7.24 0.58
CA VAL A 148 6.69 -5.83 0.28
C VAL A 148 7.36 -5.69 -1.09
N GLY A 149 8.42 -6.46 -1.36
CA GLY A 149 9.09 -6.45 -2.66
C GLY A 149 8.16 -6.80 -3.84
N ALA A 150 7.17 -7.66 -3.64
CA ALA A 150 6.19 -8.01 -4.67
C ALA A 150 5.20 -6.86 -4.99
N VAL A 151 5.00 -5.92 -4.07
CA VAL A 151 4.08 -4.78 -4.24
C VAL A 151 4.77 -3.43 -4.46
N THR A 152 6.10 -3.40 -4.37
CA THR A 152 6.96 -2.25 -4.72
C THR A 152 7.14 -2.16 -6.24
N ASN A 153 7.04 -0.96 -6.80
CA ASN A 153 7.30 -0.72 -8.22
C ASN A 153 8.81 -0.70 -8.54
N PRO A 154 9.25 -1.26 -9.68
CA PRO A 154 10.63 -1.16 -10.12
C PRO A 154 10.89 0.22 -10.74
N ALA A 155 12.18 0.51 -11.00
CA ALA A 155 12.54 1.57 -11.92
C ALA A 155 11.99 1.26 -13.32
N TYR A 156 11.23 2.20 -13.89
CA TYR A 156 10.61 2.05 -15.21
C TYR A 156 11.53 2.58 -16.32
N ASP A 157 11.40 2.00 -17.51
CA ASP A 157 12.04 2.48 -18.73
C ASP A 157 11.45 3.84 -19.12
N PRO A 158 12.26 4.93 -19.20
CA PRO A 158 11.80 6.25 -19.59
C PRO A 158 11.23 6.32 -21.02
N GLY A 159 11.60 5.38 -21.90
CA GLY A 159 11.15 5.33 -23.28
C GLY A 159 9.79 4.65 -23.49
N ARG A 160 9.17 4.10 -22.44
CA ARG A 160 7.90 3.36 -22.49
C ARG A 160 6.82 4.04 -21.65
N ASP A 161 5.56 3.84 -22.03
CA ASP A 161 4.43 4.38 -21.26
C ASP A 161 4.43 3.84 -19.82
N ARG A 162 4.42 4.75 -18.84
CA ARG A 162 4.51 4.40 -17.41
C ARG A 162 3.29 3.59 -16.92
N HIS A 163 2.09 3.86 -17.43
CA HIS A 163 0.88 3.15 -16.99
C HIS A 163 0.85 1.73 -17.55
N VAL A 164 1.32 1.53 -18.78
CA VAL A 164 1.51 0.19 -19.37
C VAL A 164 2.51 -0.61 -18.55
N GLN A 165 3.68 -0.03 -18.24
CA GLN A 165 4.70 -0.70 -17.43
C GLN A 165 4.20 -1.04 -16.02
N TYR A 166 3.46 -0.12 -15.39
CA TYR A 166 2.86 -0.35 -14.08
C TYR A 166 1.86 -1.51 -14.11
N ARG A 167 0.98 -1.57 -15.13
CA ARG A 167 0.04 -2.68 -15.30
C ARG A 167 0.73 -4.01 -15.53
N GLU A 168 1.75 -4.04 -16.39
CA GLU A 168 2.55 -5.24 -16.66
C GLU A 168 3.26 -5.73 -15.39
N HIS A 169 3.88 -4.82 -14.65
CA HIS A 169 4.53 -5.12 -13.38
C HIS A 169 3.55 -5.71 -12.36
N VAL A 170 2.41 -5.04 -12.13
CA VAL A 170 1.37 -5.52 -11.21
C VAL A 170 0.87 -6.91 -11.60
N ALA A 171 0.64 -7.17 -12.89
CA ALA A 171 0.22 -8.49 -13.34
C ALA A 171 1.29 -9.56 -13.08
N ALA A 172 2.56 -9.25 -13.38
CA ALA A 172 3.67 -10.20 -13.26
C ALA A 172 4.08 -10.45 -11.79
N SER A 173 4.22 -9.40 -10.98
CA SER A 173 4.69 -9.50 -9.60
C SER A 173 3.68 -10.24 -8.70
N LEU A 174 2.39 -10.10 -9.01
CA LEU A 174 1.31 -10.72 -8.25
C LEU A 174 0.92 -12.12 -8.75
N ASP A 175 1.42 -12.55 -9.91
CA ASP A 175 1.04 -13.82 -10.55
C ASP A 175 1.25 -15.02 -9.63
N ARG A 176 2.35 -15.04 -8.87
CA ARG A 176 2.73 -16.14 -7.98
C ARG A 176 2.82 -15.76 -6.50
N GLU A 177 2.28 -14.60 -6.13
CA GLU A 177 2.28 -14.12 -4.73
C GLU A 177 0.85 -13.85 -4.25
N PRO A 178 0.10 -14.89 -3.83
CA PRO A 178 -1.32 -14.76 -3.53
C PRO A 178 -1.65 -13.74 -2.44
N TRP A 179 -0.80 -13.61 -1.43
CA TRP A 179 -0.98 -12.61 -0.37
C TRP A 179 -0.61 -11.19 -0.81
N ALA A 180 0.33 -11.03 -1.75
CA ALA A 180 0.63 -9.73 -2.34
C ALA A 180 -0.57 -9.17 -3.13
N ARG A 181 -1.37 -10.05 -3.76
CA ARG A 181 -2.64 -9.66 -4.40
C ARG A 181 -3.58 -8.96 -3.42
N VAL A 182 -3.67 -9.47 -2.18
CA VAL A 182 -4.53 -8.93 -1.12
C VAL A 182 -4.05 -7.56 -0.66
N ILE A 183 -2.75 -7.37 -0.51
CA ILE A 183 -2.15 -6.07 -0.19
C ILE A 183 -2.44 -5.08 -1.31
N LYS A 184 -2.13 -5.43 -2.56
CA LYS A 184 -2.25 -4.52 -3.70
C LYS A 184 -3.69 -4.16 -4.05
N VAL A 185 -4.66 -5.06 -3.85
CA VAL A 185 -6.07 -4.71 -4.03
C VAL A 185 -6.59 -3.80 -2.90
N SER A 186 -6.03 -3.89 -1.69
CA SER A 186 -6.35 -2.96 -0.59
C SER A 186 -5.85 -1.55 -0.90
N ASP A 187 -4.59 -1.44 -1.33
CA ASP A 187 -3.95 -0.22 -1.84
C ASP A 187 -4.78 0.38 -3.01
N PHE A 188 -5.08 -0.44 -4.02
CA PHE A 188 -5.93 -0.03 -5.15
C PHE A 188 -7.31 0.46 -4.69
N THR A 189 -7.91 -0.16 -3.67
CA THR A 189 -9.23 0.27 -3.17
C THR A 189 -9.13 1.68 -2.56
N ASP A 190 -8.10 1.97 -1.77
CA ASP A 190 -7.92 3.32 -1.20
C ASP A 190 -7.61 4.38 -2.27
N ASN A 191 -6.92 3.98 -3.35
CA ASN A 191 -6.47 4.88 -4.42
C ASN A 191 -7.51 5.06 -5.52
N GLY A 192 -7.88 3.94 -6.14
CA GLY A 192 -8.74 3.86 -7.31
C GLY A 192 -10.21 4.10 -6.95
N VAL A 193 -10.76 3.31 -6.02
CA VAL A 193 -12.14 3.55 -5.57
C VAL A 193 -12.22 4.91 -4.87
N GLY A 194 -11.22 5.26 -4.06
CA GLY A 194 -11.09 6.57 -3.41
C GLY A 194 -10.87 7.78 -4.35
N VAL A 195 -10.91 7.61 -5.69
CA VAL A 195 -10.72 8.72 -6.66
C VAL A 195 -11.70 9.88 -6.44
N ILE A 196 -12.88 9.61 -5.86
CA ILE A 196 -13.89 10.63 -5.51
C ILE A 196 -13.40 11.65 -4.47
N HIS A 197 -12.36 11.31 -3.71
CA HIS A 197 -11.72 12.21 -2.74
C HIS A 197 -10.57 13.02 -3.37
N THR A 198 -10.28 12.81 -4.65
CA THR A 198 -9.30 13.58 -5.42
C THR A 198 -10.00 14.73 -6.13
N VAL A 199 -9.32 15.88 -6.24
CA VAL A 199 -9.84 17.08 -6.92
C VAL A 199 -8.87 17.58 -7.99
N GLY A 200 -9.42 18.32 -8.96
CA GLY A 200 -8.65 18.99 -10.01
C GLY A 200 -8.08 18.04 -11.09
N PRO A 201 -7.03 18.46 -11.82
CA PRO A 201 -6.48 17.71 -12.95
C PRO A 201 -5.96 16.30 -12.61
N LYS A 202 -5.75 16.00 -11.32
CA LYS A 202 -5.32 14.69 -10.85
C LYS A 202 -6.41 13.62 -11.00
N VAL A 203 -7.69 13.99 -11.09
CA VAL A 203 -8.81 13.05 -11.22
C VAL A 203 -8.69 12.23 -12.51
N ALA A 204 -8.65 12.89 -13.67
CA ALA A 204 -8.53 12.22 -14.98
C ALA A 204 -7.25 11.37 -15.08
N ARG A 205 -6.12 11.89 -14.60
CA ARG A 205 -4.84 11.14 -14.58
C ARG A 205 -4.92 9.89 -13.70
N SER A 206 -5.59 9.97 -12.55
CA SER A 206 -5.75 8.82 -11.66
C SER A 206 -6.68 7.77 -12.29
N ALA A 207 -7.77 8.20 -12.91
CA ALA A 207 -8.67 7.30 -13.64
C ALA A 207 -7.92 6.59 -14.80
N ALA A 208 -7.14 7.32 -15.59
CA ALA A 208 -6.33 6.75 -16.68
C ALA A 208 -5.26 5.76 -16.18
N LYS A 209 -4.67 6.02 -15.00
CA LYS A 209 -3.71 5.10 -14.35
C LYS A 209 -4.38 3.82 -13.86
N TYR A 210 -5.54 3.93 -13.20
CA TYR A 210 -6.13 2.84 -12.41
C TYR A 210 -7.18 2.02 -13.15
N ARG A 211 -7.93 2.59 -14.11
CA ARG A 211 -8.94 1.84 -14.88
C ARG A 211 -8.39 0.57 -15.54
N PRO A 212 -7.20 0.58 -16.19
CA PRO A 212 -6.65 -0.63 -16.80
C PRO A 212 -6.32 -1.76 -15.81
N LEU A 213 -6.25 -1.47 -14.51
CA LEU A 213 -5.99 -2.48 -13.47
C LEU A 213 -7.25 -3.19 -12.99
N VAL A 214 -8.44 -2.66 -13.22
CA VAL A 214 -9.71 -3.28 -12.80
C VAL A 214 -9.83 -4.72 -13.31
N PRO A 215 -9.69 -5.02 -14.61
CA PRO A 215 -9.75 -6.41 -15.09
C PRO A 215 -8.59 -7.28 -14.58
N VAL A 216 -7.41 -6.69 -14.36
CA VAL A 216 -6.24 -7.41 -13.82
C VAL A 216 -6.49 -7.87 -12.37
N PHE A 217 -6.98 -6.96 -11.51
CA PHE A 217 -7.35 -7.34 -10.14
C PHE A 217 -8.53 -8.30 -10.11
N ARG A 218 -9.51 -8.15 -11.00
CA ARG A 218 -10.63 -9.10 -11.09
C ARG A 218 -10.14 -10.51 -11.38
N ASP A 219 -9.24 -10.69 -12.35
CA ASP A 219 -8.59 -11.98 -12.63
C ASP A 219 -7.84 -12.51 -11.40
N LEU A 220 -6.87 -11.74 -10.89
CA LEU A 220 -6.00 -12.13 -9.79
C LEU A 220 -6.80 -12.53 -8.53
N ILE A 221 -7.84 -11.78 -8.18
CA ILE A 221 -8.66 -12.06 -6.99
C ILE A 221 -9.59 -13.27 -7.20
N ALA A 222 -10.04 -13.53 -8.44
CA ALA A 222 -10.87 -14.68 -8.76
C ALA A 222 -10.11 -16.02 -8.66
N ARG A 223 -8.77 -16.00 -8.76
CA ARG A 223 -7.97 -17.23 -8.74
C ARG A 223 -8.21 -18.08 -7.48
N PRO A 224 -8.21 -19.42 -7.60
CA PRO A 224 -8.47 -20.32 -6.47
C PRO A 224 -7.45 -20.18 -5.32
N ASP A 225 -6.20 -19.88 -5.67
CA ASP A 225 -5.09 -19.72 -4.72
C ASP A 225 -5.07 -18.36 -4.01
N THR A 226 -5.88 -17.38 -4.43
CA THR A 226 -6.04 -16.12 -3.68
C THR A 226 -6.76 -16.40 -2.36
N PRO A 227 -6.09 -16.19 -1.20
CA PRO A 227 -6.48 -16.73 0.09
C PRO A 227 -7.56 -15.87 0.78
N LEU A 228 -8.70 -15.71 0.10
CA LEU A 228 -9.85 -14.94 0.58
C LEU A 228 -11.11 -15.79 0.50
N SER A 229 -11.99 -15.65 1.49
CA SER A 229 -13.29 -16.30 1.48
C SER A 229 -14.16 -15.79 0.33
N LEU A 230 -15.12 -16.60 -0.13
CA LEU A 230 -16.04 -16.19 -1.20
C LEU A 230 -16.82 -14.89 -0.87
N PRO A 231 -17.35 -14.70 0.37
CA PRO A 231 -17.95 -13.41 0.74
C PRO A 231 -17.01 -12.22 0.59
N VAL A 232 -15.73 -12.37 0.98
CA VAL A 232 -14.72 -11.31 0.84
C VAL A 232 -14.42 -11.03 -0.64
N LYS A 233 -14.26 -12.07 -1.47
CA LYS A 233 -14.06 -11.90 -2.93
C LYS A 233 -15.23 -11.14 -3.56
N ARG A 234 -16.48 -11.47 -3.20
CA ARG A 234 -17.67 -10.74 -3.68
C ARG A 234 -17.65 -9.27 -3.26
N HIS A 235 -17.26 -8.98 -2.03
CA HIS A 235 -17.12 -7.60 -1.55
C HIS A 235 -16.09 -6.83 -2.38
N ILE A 236 -14.91 -7.42 -2.64
CA ILE A 236 -13.88 -6.81 -3.49
C ILE A 236 -14.39 -6.60 -4.92
N PHE A 237 -15.09 -7.57 -5.51
CA PHE A 237 -15.64 -7.42 -6.86
C PHE A 237 -16.64 -6.26 -6.95
N ALA A 238 -17.49 -6.06 -5.95
CA ALA A 238 -18.38 -4.91 -5.90
C ALA A 238 -17.60 -3.57 -5.83
N GLN A 239 -16.46 -3.53 -5.13
CA GLN A 239 -15.58 -2.36 -5.13
C GLN A 239 -14.92 -2.13 -6.49
N LEU A 240 -14.52 -3.19 -7.19
CA LEU A 240 -13.98 -3.10 -8.55
C LEU A 240 -15.02 -2.61 -9.57
N ASP A 241 -16.27 -3.07 -9.47
CA ASP A 241 -17.38 -2.60 -10.30
C ASP A 241 -17.65 -1.11 -10.07
N LEU A 242 -17.67 -0.69 -8.80
CA LEU A 242 -17.81 0.73 -8.45
C LEU A 242 -16.62 1.57 -8.95
N ALA A 243 -15.40 1.03 -8.95
CA ALA A 243 -14.24 1.71 -9.52
C ALA A 243 -14.42 1.92 -11.03
N GLU A 244 -14.85 0.89 -11.77
CA GLU A 244 -15.06 0.97 -13.22
C GLU A 244 -16.16 2.00 -13.57
N GLU A 245 -17.26 2.01 -12.83
CA GLU A 245 -18.33 3.00 -12.99
C GLU A 245 -17.78 4.43 -12.83
N ARG A 246 -17.00 4.67 -11.76
CA ARG A 246 -16.38 5.97 -11.49
C ARG A 246 -15.40 6.37 -12.59
N PHE A 247 -14.54 5.46 -13.03
CA PHE A 247 -13.56 5.76 -14.07
C PHE A 247 -14.21 6.02 -15.43
N SER A 248 -15.26 5.27 -15.78
CA SER A 248 -16.04 5.49 -17.00
C SER A 248 -16.70 6.87 -16.97
N ALA A 249 -17.31 7.24 -15.84
CA ALA A 249 -17.91 8.57 -15.65
C ALA A 249 -16.90 9.74 -15.75
N ILE A 250 -15.60 9.48 -15.54
CA ILE A 250 -14.53 10.47 -15.64
C ILE A 250 -13.94 10.54 -17.05
N LEU A 251 -13.69 9.39 -17.67
CA LEU A 251 -12.91 9.30 -18.91
C LEU A 251 -13.75 9.28 -20.18
N ASP A 252 -15.00 8.82 -20.09
CA ASP A 252 -15.87 8.59 -21.25
C ASP A 252 -16.84 9.76 -21.48
N GLN A 253 -16.66 10.88 -20.77
CA GLN A 253 -17.43 12.10 -21.05
C GLN A 253 -17.03 12.66 -22.43
N PRO A 254 -17.99 12.98 -23.30
CA PRO A 254 -17.69 13.64 -24.56
C PRO A 254 -17.08 15.02 -24.26
N ASN A 255 -15.97 15.34 -24.93
CA ASN A 255 -15.38 16.68 -24.94
C ASN A 255 -16.34 17.72 -25.53
#